data_AF-A0A1S8C5H1-F1
#
_entry.id   AF-A0A1S8C5H1-F1
#
_cell.length_a   1.000
_cell.length_b   1.000
_cell.length_c   1.000
_cell.angle_alpha   90.00
_cell.angle_beta   90.00
_cell.angle_gamma   90.00
#
_symmetry.space_group_name_H-M   'P 1'
#
loop_
_entity.id
_entity.type
_entity.pdbx_description
1 polymer ?
#
loop_
_entity_poly.entity_id
_entity_poly.type
_entity_poly.pdbx_seq_one_letter_code
_entity_poly.pdbx_strand_id
1 'polypeptide(L)'
;GRLVHLDAWAARPGPEFVGLLLTPYAGAAALYAAMDALRGIGVHVSDPHTWELTEPLDDVRAAAARFDPAGLLNPGKLPAVVPA
;
A
#
# COMPACT_ATOMS: atom_id res chain seq x y z
N GLY A 1 -22.67 4.48 -9.24
CA GLY A 1 -22.05 5.79 -8.97
C GLY A 1 -20.57 5.60 -8.71
N ARG A 2 -19.78 6.68 -8.74
CA ARG A 2 -18.38 6.69 -8.27
C ARG A 2 -18.28 7.80 -7.23
N LEU A 3 -17.52 7.56 -6.16
CA LEU A 3 -17.33 8.53 -5.09
C LEU A 3 -15.85 8.62 -4.74
N VAL A 4 -15.39 9.83 -4.43
CA VAL A 4 -14.04 10.10 -3.95
C VAL A 4 -14.16 10.73 -2.58
N HIS A 5 -13.57 10.10 -1.57
CA HIS A 5 -13.35 10.68 -0.25
C HIS A 5 -11.93 11.23 -0.19
N LEU A 6 -11.74 12.47 0.25
CA LEU A 6 -10.43 13.11 0.38
C LEU A 6 -10.32 13.77 1.75
N ASP A 7 -9.28 13.39 2.48
CA ASP A 7 -8.87 14.07 3.70
C ASP A 7 -7.60 14.87 3.41
N ALA A 8 -7.56 16.08 3.97
CA ALA A 8 -6.40 16.96 3.88
C ALA A 8 -5.89 17.24 5.29
N TRP A 9 -4.57 17.21 5.47
CA TRP A 9 -3.94 17.71 6.69
C TRP A 9 -2.88 18.76 6.35
N ALA A 10 -2.69 19.70 7.28
CA ALA A 10 -1.63 20.68 7.18
C ALA A 10 -0.28 19.98 7.37
N ALA A 11 0.53 19.93 6.32
CA ALA A 11 1.92 19.52 6.39
C ALA A 11 2.82 20.71 5.98
N ARG A 12 4.13 20.59 6.20
CA ARG A 12 5.13 21.54 5.67
C ARG A 12 5.88 20.82 4.54
N PRO A 13 5.96 21.39 3.33
CA PRO A 13 5.72 22.80 2.95
C PRO A 13 4.29 23.16 2.46
N GLY A 14 3.35 22.20 2.39
CA GLY A 14 1.98 22.43 1.93
C GLY A 14 1.03 21.32 2.41
N PRO A 15 -0.28 21.42 2.14
CA PRO A 15 -1.23 20.38 2.54
C PRO A 15 -0.92 19.06 1.85
N GLU A 16 -0.99 17.98 2.62
CA GLU A 16 -0.97 16.61 2.10
C GLU A 16 -2.40 16.07 2.04
N PHE A 17 -2.65 15.19 1.07
CA PHE A 17 -3.96 14.61 0.82
C PHE A 17 -3.87 13.09 0.81
N VAL A 18 -4.85 12.44 1.42
CA VAL A 18 -5.11 11.01 1.27
C VAL A 18 -6.56 10.84 0.87
N GLY A 19 -6.87 9.76 0.15
CA GLY A 19 -8.24 9.53 -0.25
C GLY A 19 -8.55 8.08 -0.53
N LEU A 20 -9.86 7.83 -0.62
CA LEU A 20 -10.42 6.55 -1.00
C LEU A 20 -11.31 6.75 -2.23
N LEU A 21 -10.98 6.03 -3.30
CA LEU A 21 -11.78 5.98 -4.52
C LEU A 21 -12.74 4.77 -4.44
N LEU A 22 -14.03 5.05 -4.37
CA LEU A 22 -15.09 4.05 -4.31
C LEU A 22 -15.69 3.85 -5.70
N THR A 23 -15.44 2.69 -6.29
CA THR A 23 -15.97 2.31 -7.61
C THR A 23 -16.63 0.93 -7.57
N PRO A 24 -17.59 0.65 -8.47
CA PRO A 24 -18.07 -0.71 -8.66
C PRO A 24 -16.90 -1.64 -9.05
N TYR A 25 -16.88 -2.84 -8.48
CA TYR A 25 -15.89 -3.85 -8.83
C TYR A 25 -16.18 -4.42 -10.22
N ALA A 26 -15.16 -4.43 -11.08
CA ALA A 26 -15.24 -4.92 -12.46
C ALA A 26 -14.25 -6.08 -12.74
N GLY A 27 -13.70 -6.70 -11.70
CA GLY A 27 -12.68 -7.75 -11.80
C GLY A 27 -11.27 -7.27 -11.43
N ALA A 28 -10.42 -8.22 -11.03
CA ALA A 28 -9.07 -7.95 -10.53
C ALA A 28 -8.17 -7.26 -11.57
N ALA A 29 -8.21 -7.68 -12.84
CA ALA A 29 -7.42 -7.04 -13.89
C ALA A 29 -7.80 -5.56 -14.07
N ALA A 30 -9.10 -5.23 -14.02
CA ALA A 30 -9.56 -3.85 -14.11
C ALA A 30 -9.18 -3.04 -12.86
N LEU A 31 -9.21 -3.65 -11.67
CA LEU A 31 -8.76 -3.04 -10.42
C LEU A 31 -7.29 -2.64 -10.49
N TYR A 32 -6.40 -3.58 -10.82
CA TYR A 32 -4.95 -3.32 -10.88
C TYR A 32 -4.59 -2.35 -12.00
N ALA A 33 -5.23 -2.45 -13.17
CA ALA A 33 -5.05 -1.46 -14.24
C ALA A 33 -5.46 -0.04 -13.82
N ALA A 34 -6.51 0.10 -13.00
CA ALA A 34 -6.91 1.39 -12.46
C ALA A 34 -5.90 1.94 -11.43
N MET A 35 -5.32 1.08 -10.59
CA MET A 35 -4.24 1.46 -9.67
C MET A 35 -2.99 1.92 -10.43
N ASP A 36 -2.63 1.23 -11.51
CA ASP A 36 -1.49 1.63 -12.34
C ASP A 36 -1.75 2.95 -13.07
N ALA A 37 -2.99 3.20 -13.51
CA ALA A 37 -3.38 4.49 -14.08
C ALA A 37 -3.27 5.64 -13.06
N LEU A 38 -3.62 5.40 -11.79
CA LEU A 38 -3.42 6.38 -10.70
C LEU A 38 -1.93 6.66 -10.46
N ARG A 39 -1.10 5.61 -10.40
CA ARG A 39 0.36 5.76 -10.30
C ARG A 39 0.93 6.55 -11.48
N GLY A 40 0.42 6.30 -12.69
CA GLY A 40 0.82 7.00 -13.92
C GLY A 40 0.57 8.51 -13.90
N ILE A 41 -0.36 8.99 -13.06
CA ILE A 41 -0.62 10.44 -12.85
C ILE A 41 0.05 10.99 -11.58
N GLY A 42 0.95 10.22 -10.96
CA GLY A 42 1.71 10.65 -9.77
C GLY A 42 0.98 10.43 -8.43
N VAL A 43 -0.13 9.71 -8.41
CA VAL A 43 -0.80 9.34 -7.15
C VAL A 43 -0.09 8.12 -6.55
N HIS A 44 0.38 8.25 -5.31
CA HIS A 44 0.81 7.08 -4.55
C HIS A 44 -0.40 6.18 -4.25
N VAL A 45 -0.28 4.89 -4.52
CA VAL A 45 -1.34 3.90 -4.27
C VAL A 45 -0.82 2.84 -3.32
N SER A 46 -1.32 2.90 -2.09
CA SER A 46 -1.23 1.79 -1.14
C SER A 46 -2.40 0.84 -1.40
N ASP A 47 -2.12 -0.38 -1.84
CA ASP A 47 -3.16 -1.35 -2.23
C ASP A 47 -3.82 -1.98 -0.99
N PRO A 48 -5.11 -1.73 -0.73
CA PRO A 48 -5.80 -2.35 0.40
C PRO A 48 -6.27 -3.79 0.12
N HIS A 49 -6.06 -4.31 -1.10
CA HIS A 49 -6.54 -5.62 -1.55
C HIS A 49 -5.45 -6.70 -1.51
N THR A 50 -4.35 -6.44 -0.81
CA THR A 50 -3.31 -7.43 -0.51
C THR A 50 -3.27 -7.74 0.98
N TRP A 51 -2.75 -8.92 1.32
CA TRP A 51 -2.48 -9.32 2.70
C TRP A 51 -1.02 -9.14 3.10
N GLU A 52 -0.13 -8.86 2.13
CA GLU A 52 1.31 -8.65 2.34
C GLU A 52 1.63 -7.18 2.59
N LEU A 53 2.71 -6.92 3.31
CA LEU A 53 3.27 -5.58 3.46
C LEU A 53 3.96 -5.15 2.16
N THR A 54 3.73 -3.92 1.70
CA THR A 54 4.16 -3.43 0.38
C THR A 54 4.90 -2.07 0.39
N GLU A 55 4.85 -1.33 1.49
CA GLU A 55 5.59 -0.07 1.69
C GLU A 55 7.07 -0.35 2.04
N PRO A 56 8.00 0.62 2.07
CA PRO A 56 9.42 0.35 2.34
C PRO A 56 9.63 -0.55 3.58
N LEU A 57 10.18 -1.76 3.36
CA LEU A 57 10.19 -2.82 4.36
C LEU A 57 11.52 -2.94 5.12
N ASP A 58 12.54 -2.15 4.81
CA ASP A 58 13.89 -2.37 5.35
C ASP A 58 13.93 -2.26 6.89
N ASP A 59 13.33 -1.21 7.44
CA ASP A 59 13.21 -1.03 8.89
C ASP A 59 12.35 -2.13 9.54
N VAL A 60 11.29 -2.55 8.84
CA VAL A 60 10.40 -3.64 9.29
C VAL A 60 11.16 -4.96 9.33
N ARG A 61 12.01 -5.23 8.33
CA ARG A 61 12.87 -6.43 8.27
C ARG A 61 13.93 -6.41 9.36
N ALA A 62 14.56 -5.27 9.59
CA ALA A 62 15.53 -5.10 10.68
C ALA A 62 14.87 -5.35 12.06
N ALA A 63 13.65 -4.84 12.25
CA ALA A 63 12.87 -5.09 13.45
C ALA A 63 12.48 -6.59 13.58
N ALA A 64 12.00 -7.22 12.51
CA ALA A 64 11.65 -8.64 12.52
C ALA A 64 12.84 -9.53 12.87
N ALA A 65 14.04 -9.25 12.33
CA ALA A 65 15.25 -10.01 12.66
C ALA A 65 15.62 -9.93 14.15
N ARG A 66 15.33 -8.79 14.81
CA ARG A 66 15.60 -8.58 16.24
C ARG A 66 14.53 -9.20 17.14
N PHE A 67 13.26 -9.08 16.76
CA PHE A 67 12.13 -9.37 17.65
C PHE A 67 11.38 -10.67 17.31
N ASP A 68 11.57 -11.22 16.11
CA ASP A 68 10.99 -12.48 15.67
C ASP A 68 12.04 -13.39 14.98
N PRO A 69 13.14 -13.74 15.66
CA PRO A 69 14.21 -14.55 15.05
C PRO A 69 13.74 -15.96 14.65
N ALA A 70 12.61 -16.43 15.18
CA ALA A 70 12.01 -17.73 14.85
C ALA A 70 10.90 -17.63 13.78
N GLY A 71 10.51 -16.43 13.33
CA GLY A 71 9.50 -16.23 12.29
C GLY A 71 8.08 -16.65 12.70
N LEU A 72 7.72 -16.53 13.98
CA LEU A 72 6.44 -16.98 14.53
C LEU A 72 5.37 -15.89 14.57
N LEU A 73 5.75 -14.61 14.41
CA LEU A 73 4.81 -13.50 14.45
C LEU A 73 4.16 -13.28 13.08
N ASN A 74 2.97 -13.85 12.91
CA ASN A 74 2.11 -13.67 11.73
C ASN A 74 2.83 -14.03 10.40
N PRO A 75 3.26 -15.31 10.26
CA PRO A 75 4.00 -15.75 9.08
C PRO A 75 3.21 -15.50 7.78
N GLY A 76 3.92 -15.13 6.72
CA GLY A 76 3.33 -14.83 5.40
C GLY A 76 2.91 -13.37 5.18
N LYS A 77 3.01 -12.49 6.19
CA LYS A 77 2.73 -11.05 6.02
C LYS A 77 3.89 -10.23 5.48
N LEU A 78 5.10 -10.58 5.89
CA LEU A 78 6.33 -9.92 5.44
C LEU A 78 6.90 -10.74 4.28
N PRO A 79 6.78 -10.27 3.02
CA PRO A 79 7.27 -11.03 1.87
C PRO A 79 8.79 -11.22 1.95
N ALA A 80 9.30 -12.36 1.44
CA ALA A 80 10.73 -12.60 1.38
C ALA A 80 11.43 -11.57 0.46
N VAL A 81 12.73 -11.35 0.67
CA VAL A 81 13.53 -10.57 -0.29
C VAL A 81 13.65 -11.42 -1.57
N VAL A 82 13.07 -10.97 -2.67
CA VAL A 82 13.28 -11.57 -3.99
C VAL A 82 14.54 -10.92 -4.57
N PRO A 83 15.62 -11.68 -4.85
CA PRO A 83 16.79 -11.14 -5.53
C PRO A 83 16.38 -10.61 -6.91
N ALA A 84 16.98 -9.48 -7.31
CA ALA A 84 16.80 -8.88 -8.63
C ALA A 84 17.31 -9.78 -9.77
#